data_AF-A0A9D0ZY82-F1
#
_entry.id   AF-A0A9D0ZY82-F1
#
_cell.length_a   1.000
_cell.length_b   1.000
_cell.length_c   1.000
_cell.angle_alpha   90.00
_cell.angle_beta   90.00
_cell.angle_gamma   90.00
#
_symmetry.space_group_name_H-M   'P 1'
#
loop_
_entity.id
_entity.type
_entity.pdbx_description
1 polymer ?
#
loop_
_entity_poly.entity_id
_entity_poly.type
_entity_poly.pdbx_seq_one_letter_code
_entity_poly.pdbx_strand_id
1 'polypeptide(L)'
;MKLAWDDVRHSQGWRSKSLIFGLLSFVPVFGPMVLYGYSYGWARDVAWGVREPLPRRVFGNEDGRLYSRGFYVFVLFFVCGLIPMVASSLLAGITGMHGVAFLGFWQGHGMMPLAWFSSSIGLVTFVLTIALSLAVFLFAVVGSVRIALYDRMSAGFQFGKIWAMIRRDTHGIMGILGRTVLAIALIIVASCVVFLLVALLAALFGAILFGGLSGLSHYDSHGIGFMLLVMAFVGIMLLAFAAVGVLCAAASSCVALVVARAAGLWVYQFDVASWRGQDDPLPFETDPRV
;
A
#
# COMPACT_ATOMS: atom_id res chain seq x y z
N MET A 1 3.48 -6.06 15.87
CA MET A 1 3.54 -6.73 14.55
C MET A 1 3.84 -8.22 14.63
N LYS A 2 4.79 -8.71 15.46
CA LYS A 2 4.99 -10.18 15.64
C LYS A 2 3.68 -10.88 16.06
N LEU A 3 3.08 -10.42 17.17
CA LEU A 3 1.76 -10.89 17.62
C LEU A 3 0.68 -10.80 16.54
N ALA A 4 0.57 -9.67 15.84
CA ALA A 4 -0.39 -9.50 14.74
C ALA A 4 -0.16 -10.49 13.58
N TRP A 5 1.09 -10.78 13.24
CA TRP A 5 1.45 -11.78 12.25
C TRP A 5 1.13 -13.20 12.73
N ASP A 6 1.37 -13.49 14.00
CA ASP A 6 0.99 -14.76 14.62
C ASP A 6 -0.52 -14.96 14.58
N ASP A 7 -1.32 -13.94 14.92
CA ASP A 7 -2.78 -13.98 14.83
C ASP A 7 -3.24 -14.30 13.39
N VAL A 8 -2.63 -13.68 12.38
CA VAL A 8 -2.93 -13.98 10.96
C VAL A 8 -2.54 -15.42 10.61
N ARG A 9 -1.35 -15.88 10.99
CA ARG A 9 -0.84 -17.21 10.64
C ARG A 9 -1.65 -18.36 11.27
N HIS A 10 -2.13 -18.17 12.49
CA HIS A 10 -2.94 -19.16 13.20
C HIS A 10 -4.40 -19.17 12.74
N SER A 11 -4.83 -18.15 11.99
CA SER A 11 -6.18 -18.07 11.47
C SER A 11 -6.41 -19.00 10.28
N GLN A 12 -7.51 -19.76 10.31
CA GLN A 12 -7.83 -20.71 9.25
C GLN A 12 -8.04 -20.01 7.90
N GLY A 13 -7.36 -20.51 6.85
CA GLY A 13 -7.54 -20.04 5.48
C GLY A 13 -6.98 -18.64 5.20
N TRP A 14 -6.05 -18.12 6.01
CA TRP A 14 -5.47 -16.79 5.84
C TRP A 14 -4.88 -16.55 4.44
N ARG A 15 -4.20 -17.56 3.85
CA ARG A 15 -3.63 -17.46 2.48
C ARG A 15 -4.72 -17.25 1.43
N SER A 16 -5.80 -18.04 1.50
CA SER A 16 -6.93 -17.94 0.59
C SER A 16 -7.64 -16.59 0.75
N LYS A 17 -7.84 -16.12 1.99
CA LYS A 17 -8.41 -14.79 2.25
C LYS A 17 -7.53 -13.67 1.68
N SER A 18 -6.21 -13.72 1.88
CA SER A 18 -5.28 -12.77 1.27
C SER A 18 -5.34 -12.77 -0.25
N LEU A 19 -5.49 -13.95 -0.88
CA LEU A 19 -5.66 -14.05 -2.33
C LEU A 19 -7.00 -13.47 -2.80
N ILE A 20 -8.09 -13.74 -2.08
CA ILE A 20 -9.41 -13.16 -2.38
C ILE A 20 -9.36 -11.64 -2.27
N PHE A 21 -8.78 -11.08 -1.21
CA PHE A 21 -8.60 -9.63 -1.08
C PHE A 21 -7.67 -9.05 -2.15
N GLY A 22 -6.60 -9.77 -2.49
CA GLY A 22 -5.73 -9.41 -3.60
C GLY A 22 -6.49 -9.33 -4.93
N LEU A 23 -7.33 -10.33 -5.22
CA LEU A 23 -8.18 -10.33 -6.41
C LEU A 23 -9.23 -9.20 -6.36
N LEU A 24 -9.81 -8.98 -5.18
CA LEU A 24 -10.83 -7.96 -4.99
C LEU A 24 -10.24 -6.54 -5.16
N SER A 25 -8.95 -6.35 -4.86
CA SER A 25 -8.26 -5.06 -5.04
C SER A 25 -8.22 -4.57 -6.49
N PHE A 26 -8.43 -5.46 -7.48
CA PHE A 26 -8.59 -5.09 -8.89
C PHE A 26 -9.97 -4.47 -9.19
N VAL A 27 -10.96 -4.66 -8.32
CA VAL A 27 -12.24 -3.95 -8.39
C VAL A 27 -12.07 -2.61 -7.68
N PRO A 28 -12.06 -1.48 -8.42
CA PRO A 28 -11.81 -0.18 -7.83
C PRO A 28 -12.91 0.16 -6.81
N VAL A 29 -12.52 0.86 -5.74
CA VAL A 29 -13.38 1.30 -4.63
C VAL A 29 -13.97 0.14 -3.81
N PHE A 30 -14.80 -0.73 -4.40
CA PHE A 30 -15.49 -1.82 -3.71
C PHE A 30 -14.50 -2.79 -3.05
N GLY A 31 -13.40 -3.14 -3.72
CA GLY A 31 -12.41 -4.04 -3.15
C GLY A 31 -11.70 -3.52 -1.92
N PRO A 32 -11.10 -2.32 -1.98
CA PRO A 32 -10.60 -1.63 -0.81
C PRO A 32 -11.65 -1.48 0.30
N MET A 33 -12.90 -1.16 -0.05
CA MET A 33 -14.00 -1.00 0.91
C MET A 33 -14.23 -2.29 1.72
N VAL A 34 -14.33 -3.46 1.07
CA VAL A 34 -14.50 -4.74 1.77
C VAL A 34 -13.25 -5.11 2.57
N LEU A 35 -12.05 -4.93 2.01
CA LEU A 35 -10.79 -5.20 2.71
C LEU A 35 -10.67 -4.34 3.98
N TYR A 36 -10.94 -3.04 3.90
CA TYR A 36 -10.89 -2.14 5.05
C TYR A 36 -11.99 -2.44 6.04
N GLY A 37 -13.22 -2.67 5.59
CA GLY A 37 -14.35 -3.03 6.44
C GLY A 37 -14.06 -4.29 7.24
N TYR A 38 -13.51 -5.31 6.59
CA TYR A 38 -13.14 -6.57 7.22
C TYR A 38 -11.96 -6.42 8.19
N SER A 39 -10.86 -5.84 7.71
CA SER A 39 -9.61 -5.74 8.48
C SER A 39 -9.72 -4.83 9.69
N TYR A 40 -10.42 -3.70 9.58
CA TYR A 40 -10.62 -2.78 10.69
C TYR A 40 -11.76 -3.18 11.62
N GLY A 41 -12.69 -4.04 11.18
CA GLY A 41 -13.58 -4.75 12.10
C GLY A 41 -12.79 -5.66 13.02
N TRP A 42 -11.92 -6.47 12.43
CA TRP A 42 -11.04 -7.35 13.18
C TRP A 42 -10.02 -6.59 14.06
N ALA A 43 -9.63 -5.38 13.66
CA ALA A 43 -8.83 -4.47 14.49
C ALA A 43 -9.63 -3.89 15.67
N ARG A 44 -10.91 -3.55 15.47
CA ARG A 44 -11.82 -3.09 16.52
C ARG A 44 -12.00 -4.15 17.59
N ASP A 45 -12.21 -5.40 17.19
CA ASP A 45 -12.48 -6.48 18.13
C ASP A 45 -11.28 -6.68 19.08
N VAL A 46 -10.04 -6.65 18.57
CA VAL A 46 -8.85 -6.72 19.45
C VAL A 46 -8.62 -5.46 20.26
N ALA A 47 -9.01 -4.28 19.75
CA ALA A 47 -8.95 -3.04 20.52
C ALA A 47 -9.87 -3.10 21.75
N TRP A 48 -10.97 -3.84 21.70
CA TRP A 48 -11.83 -4.18 22.84
C TRP A 48 -11.34 -5.38 23.67
N GLY A 49 -10.18 -5.96 23.35
CA GLY A 49 -9.63 -7.12 24.04
C GLY A 49 -10.15 -8.48 23.53
N VAL A 50 -11.02 -8.51 22.52
CA VAL A 50 -11.54 -9.74 21.91
C VAL A 50 -10.53 -10.27 20.89
N ARG A 51 -9.77 -11.30 21.29
CA ARG A 51 -8.73 -11.92 20.45
C ARG A 51 -9.26 -13.10 19.65
N GLU A 52 -10.10 -12.81 18.68
CA GLU A 52 -10.59 -13.83 17.75
C GLU A 52 -9.68 -13.99 16.52
N PRO A 53 -9.63 -15.19 15.92
CA PRO A 53 -9.00 -15.40 14.62
C PRO A 53 -9.73 -14.61 13.52
N LEU A 54 -9.16 -14.58 12.31
CA LEU A 54 -9.79 -13.94 11.15
C LEU A 54 -11.25 -14.42 10.96
N PRO A 55 -12.22 -13.50 10.81
CA PRO A 55 -13.61 -13.85 10.56
C PRO A 55 -13.77 -14.86 9.41
N ARG A 56 -14.66 -15.85 9.58
CA ARG A 56 -14.75 -16.96 8.61
C ARG A 56 -15.20 -16.50 7.23
N ARG A 57 -16.16 -15.58 7.17
CA ARG A 57 -16.79 -15.09 5.93
C ARG A 57 -16.20 -13.75 5.54
N VAL A 58 -15.56 -13.68 4.36
CA VAL A 58 -14.96 -12.43 3.82
C VAL A 58 -16.01 -11.33 3.62
N PHE A 59 -17.21 -11.71 3.17
CA PHE A 59 -18.36 -10.81 3.00
C PHE A 59 -19.38 -10.92 4.15
N GLY A 60 -18.98 -11.49 5.29
CA GLY A 60 -19.84 -11.61 6.46
C GLY A 60 -20.10 -10.24 7.07
N ASN A 61 -21.32 -9.72 6.88
CA ASN A 61 -21.75 -8.45 7.48
C ASN A 61 -22.55 -8.70 8.77
N GLU A 62 -21.98 -9.46 9.70
CA GLU A 62 -22.66 -9.91 10.93
C GLU A 62 -23.01 -8.74 11.86
N ASP A 63 -22.18 -7.69 11.88
CA ASP A 63 -22.42 -6.45 12.63
C ASP A 63 -23.18 -5.38 11.85
N GLY A 64 -23.57 -5.66 10.60
CA GLY A 64 -24.26 -4.72 9.72
C GLY A 64 -23.40 -3.55 9.21
N ARG A 65 -22.14 -3.43 9.67
CA ARG A 65 -21.30 -2.24 9.49
C ARG A 65 -20.06 -2.49 8.63
N LEU A 66 -19.91 -3.67 8.04
CA LEU A 66 -18.78 -4.03 7.19
C LEU A 66 -18.55 -2.98 6.09
N TYR A 67 -19.59 -2.70 5.30
CA TYR A 67 -19.48 -1.80 4.15
C TYR A 67 -19.35 -0.33 4.56
N SER A 68 -20.12 0.13 5.55
CA SER A 68 -20.03 1.52 6.04
C SER A 68 -18.68 1.82 6.67
N ARG A 69 -18.16 0.92 7.51
CA ARG A 69 -16.82 1.03 8.10
C ARG A 69 -15.75 1.03 7.00
N GLY A 70 -15.88 0.12 6.05
CA GLY A 70 -15.01 0.04 4.88
C GLY A 70 -14.97 1.33 4.06
N PHE A 71 -16.14 1.93 3.84
CA PHE A 71 -16.26 3.21 3.14
C PHE A 71 -15.58 4.35 3.88
N TYR A 72 -15.83 4.48 5.18
CA TYR A 72 -15.26 5.56 5.98
C TYR A 72 -13.74 5.48 6.02
N VAL A 73 -13.20 4.27 6.18
CA VAL A 73 -11.75 4.05 6.13
C VAL A 73 -11.19 4.29 4.73
N PHE A 74 -11.91 3.86 3.68
CA PHE A 74 -11.53 4.17 2.30
C PHE A 74 -11.43 5.69 2.06
N VAL A 75 -12.44 6.45 2.49
CA VAL A 75 -12.45 7.92 2.37
C VAL A 75 -11.29 8.53 3.16
N LEU A 76 -10.98 8.03 4.36
CA LEU A 76 -9.83 8.48 5.13
C LEU A 76 -8.52 8.26 4.35
N PHE A 77 -8.25 7.04 3.88
CA PHE A 77 -7.03 6.74 3.12
C PHE A 77 -6.97 7.50 1.79
N PHE A 78 -8.12 7.73 1.14
CA PHE A 78 -8.21 8.53 -0.07
C PHE A 78 -7.82 9.99 0.19
N VAL A 79 -8.45 10.64 1.17
CA VAL A 79 -8.15 12.04 1.54
C VAL A 79 -6.69 12.16 2.02
N CYS A 80 -6.24 11.25 2.88
CA CYS A 80 -4.85 11.19 3.32
C CYS A 80 -3.88 11.01 2.14
N GLY A 81 -4.20 10.15 1.18
CA GLY A 81 -3.38 9.92 -0.02
C GLY A 81 -3.27 11.14 -0.93
N LEU A 82 -4.28 12.00 -0.97
CA LEU A 82 -4.24 13.25 -1.74
C LEU A 82 -3.25 14.27 -1.17
N ILE A 83 -3.00 14.28 0.14
CA ILE A 83 -2.10 15.24 0.80
C ILE A 83 -0.67 15.19 0.22
N PRO A 84 0.05 14.06 0.23
CA PRO A 84 1.38 13.99 -0.36
C PRO A 84 1.34 14.14 -1.89
N MET A 85 0.25 13.76 -2.56
CA MET A 85 0.10 13.94 -4.01
C MET A 85 0.01 15.42 -4.41
N VAL A 86 -0.78 16.21 -3.67
CA VAL A 86 -0.90 17.65 -3.88
C VAL A 86 0.40 18.34 -3.46
N ALA A 87 0.98 17.96 -2.33
CA ALA A 87 2.25 18.51 -1.87
C ALA A 87 3.37 18.27 -2.88
N SER A 88 3.48 17.06 -3.45
CA SER A 88 4.48 16.74 -4.47
C SER A 88 4.23 17.51 -5.77
N SER A 89 2.98 17.67 -6.18
CA SER A 89 2.61 18.44 -7.38
C SER A 89 2.94 19.93 -7.23
N LEU A 90 2.62 20.52 -6.08
CA LEU A 90 2.95 21.92 -5.77
C LEU A 90 4.45 22.13 -5.70
N LEU A 91 5.16 21.22 -5.03
CA LEU A 91 6.60 21.31 -4.85
C LEU A 91 7.33 21.10 -6.19
N ALA A 92 6.85 20.20 -7.05
CA ALA A 92 7.32 20.05 -8.42
C ALA A 92 7.04 21.30 -9.28
N GLY A 93 5.87 21.94 -9.11
CA GLY A 93 5.51 23.18 -9.81
C GLY A 93 6.37 24.39 -9.39
N ILE A 94 6.64 24.54 -8.09
CA ILE A 94 7.53 25.59 -7.54
C ILE A 94 8.98 25.39 -8.02
N THR A 95 9.41 24.14 -8.10
CA THR A 95 10.79 23.82 -8.47
C THR A 95 11.00 23.73 -9.98
N GLY A 96 9.94 23.61 -10.78
CA GLY A 96 9.75 24.09 -12.16
C GLY A 96 10.74 23.70 -13.27
N MET A 97 11.93 23.17 -12.96
CA MET A 97 13.07 23.14 -13.89
C MET A 97 13.88 21.83 -13.86
N HIS A 98 13.38 20.77 -13.23
CA HIS A 98 14.07 19.47 -13.17
C HIS A 98 14.23 18.78 -14.54
N GLY A 99 13.17 18.79 -15.35
CA GLY A 99 13.18 18.18 -16.68
C GLY A 99 13.90 19.01 -17.74
N VAL A 100 13.70 20.33 -17.74
CA VAL A 100 14.30 21.23 -18.74
C VAL A 100 15.81 21.44 -18.54
N ALA A 101 16.31 21.44 -17.30
CA ALA A 101 17.75 21.49 -17.06
C ALA A 101 18.46 20.16 -17.41
N PHE A 102 17.82 19.01 -17.16
CA PHE A 102 18.32 17.70 -17.57
C PHE A 102 18.28 17.52 -19.10
N LEU A 103 17.19 17.91 -19.76
CA LEU A 103 17.09 17.89 -21.23
C LEU A 103 18.06 18.86 -21.89
N GLY A 104 18.22 20.08 -21.34
CA GLY A 104 19.19 21.06 -21.82
C GLY A 104 20.65 20.61 -21.62
N PHE A 105 20.94 19.85 -20.56
CA PHE A 105 22.21 19.17 -20.37
C PHE A 105 22.42 18.05 -21.41
N TRP A 106 21.43 17.19 -21.64
CA TRP A 106 21.49 16.12 -22.65
C TRP A 106 21.62 16.66 -24.08
N GLN A 107 21.07 17.86 -24.35
CA GLN A 107 21.18 18.59 -25.61
C GLN A 107 22.46 19.46 -25.72
N GLY A 108 23.37 19.39 -24.74
CA GLY A 108 24.70 20.00 -24.84
C GLY A 108 24.77 21.50 -24.56
N HIS A 109 23.76 22.12 -23.95
CA HIS A 109 23.70 23.58 -23.73
C HIS A 109 24.60 24.13 -22.61
N GLY A 110 25.64 23.40 -22.15
CA GLY A 110 26.61 23.92 -21.17
C GLY A 110 26.03 24.23 -19.78
N MET A 111 24.80 23.80 -19.47
CA MET A 111 24.07 24.12 -18.24
C MET A 111 24.44 23.23 -17.05
N MET A 112 25.70 22.79 -16.95
CA MET A 112 26.14 21.83 -15.93
C MET A 112 25.72 22.29 -14.51
N PRO A 113 26.14 23.46 -13.97
CA PRO A 113 25.85 23.81 -12.58
C PRO A 113 24.35 23.88 -12.24
N LEU A 114 23.52 24.31 -13.21
CA LEU A 114 22.07 24.40 -13.04
C LEU A 114 21.39 23.03 -13.01
N ALA A 115 21.90 22.05 -13.76
CA ALA A 115 21.42 20.67 -13.75
C ALA A 115 21.74 19.94 -12.43
N TRP A 116 22.93 20.14 -11.85
CA TRP A 116 23.30 19.60 -10.53
C TRP A 116 22.48 20.23 -9.40
N PHE A 117 22.31 21.56 -9.43
CA PHE A 117 21.49 22.28 -8.46
C PHE A 117 20.02 21.85 -8.52
N SER A 118 19.47 21.71 -9.72
CA SER A 118 18.11 21.22 -9.92
C SER A 118 17.97 19.77 -9.41
N SER A 119 18.87 18.86 -9.77
CA SER A 119 18.82 17.46 -9.30
C SER A 119 18.92 17.34 -7.77
N SER A 120 19.69 18.22 -7.13
CA SER A 120 19.83 18.28 -5.66
C SER A 120 18.54 18.75 -4.97
N ILE A 121 17.87 19.76 -5.51
CA ILE A 121 16.55 20.20 -5.04
C ILE A 121 15.51 19.09 -5.25
N GLY A 122 15.57 18.39 -6.38
CA GLY A 122 14.72 17.22 -6.67
C GLY A 122 14.83 16.13 -5.59
N LEU A 123 16.06 15.84 -5.13
CA LEU A 123 16.27 14.89 -4.05
C LEU A 123 15.69 15.37 -2.72
N VAL A 124 15.89 16.63 -2.36
CA VAL A 124 15.33 17.21 -1.12
C VAL A 124 13.80 17.15 -1.14
N THR A 125 13.18 17.55 -2.24
CA THR A 125 11.72 17.54 -2.41
C THR A 125 11.15 16.13 -2.39
N PHE A 126 11.85 15.15 -2.97
CA PHE A 126 11.52 13.73 -2.87
C PHE A 126 11.57 13.22 -1.42
N VAL A 127 12.65 13.51 -0.69
CA VAL A 127 12.79 13.11 0.73
C VAL A 127 11.69 13.73 1.60
N LEU A 128 11.38 15.02 1.39
CA LEU A 128 10.30 15.70 2.11
C LEU A 128 8.93 15.08 1.81
N THR A 129 8.67 14.72 0.56
CA THR A 129 7.41 14.07 0.16
C THR A 129 7.29 12.67 0.76
N ILE A 130 8.39 11.92 0.83
CA ILE A 130 8.41 10.62 1.54
C ILE A 130 8.11 10.82 3.02
N ALA A 131 8.79 11.75 3.69
CA ALA A 131 8.57 12.03 5.11
C ALA A 131 7.10 12.40 5.39
N LEU A 132 6.51 13.25 4.54
CA LEU A 132 5.10 13.62 4.61
C LEU A 132 4.19 12.40 4.40
N SER A 133 4.48 11.55 3.42
CA SER A 133 3.70 10.34 3.13
C SER A 133 3.71 9.36 4.32
N LEU A 134 4.86 9.19 4.97
CA LEU A 134 5.01 8.34 6.14
C LEU A 134 4.25 8.92 7.35
N ALA A 135 4.33 10.23 7.57
CA ALA A 135 3.58 10.90 8.61
C ALA A 135 2.07 10.75 8.41
N VAL A 136 1.58 11.03 7.20
CA VAL A 136 0.16 10.89 6.84
C VAL A 136 -0.32 9.44 6.95
N PHE A 137 0.52 8.46 6.58
CA PHE A 137 0.21 7.05 6.78
C PHE A 137 0.02 6.69 8.26
N LEU A 138 0.89 7.17 9.16
CA LEU A 138 0.73 6.97 10.61
C LEU A 138 -0.63 7.51 11.09
N PHE A 139 -0.99 8.73 10.67
CA PHE A 139 -2.29 9.33 10.97
C PHE A 139 -3.45 8.48 10.45
N ALA A 140 -3.38 8.01 9.20
CA ALA A 140 -4.44 7.21 8.58
C ALA A 140 -4.64 5.87 9.29
N VAL A 141 -3.56 5.20 9.72
CA VAL A 141 -3.62 3.91 10.44
C VAL A 141 -4.26 4.05 11.83
N VAL A 142 -3.97 5.12 12.56
CA VAL A 142 -4.61 5.37 13.86
C VAL A 142 -6.05 5.82 13.66
N GLY A 143 -6.29 6.72 12.70
CA GLY A 143 -7.61 7.22 12.36
C GLY A 143 -8.57 6.12 11.93
N SER A 144 -8.12 5.12 11.18
CA SER A 144 -8.95 4.00 10.72
C SER A 144 -9.43 3.09 11.85
N VAL A 145 -8.60 2.84 12.88
CA VAL A 145 -9.05 2.12 14.09
C VAL A 145 -10.06 2.96 14.87
N ARG A 146 -9.87 4.28 14.97
CA ARG A 146 -10.85 5.16 15.62
C ARG A 146 -12.18 5.21 14.87
N ILE A 147 -12.16 5.24 13.53
CA ILE A 147 -13.36 5.09 12.70
C ILE A 147 -14.07 3.78 13.04
N ALA A 148 -13.34 2.68 13.17
CA ALA A 148 -13.92 1.39 13.49
C ALA A 148 -14.50 1.33 14.92
N LEU A 149 -13.87 1.97 15.90
CA LEU A 149 -14.34 2.02 17.29
C LEU A 149 -15.61 2.85 17.46
N TYR A 150 -15.66 4.03 16.84
CA TYR A 150 -16.80 4.95 16.97
C TYR A 150 -17.86 4.77 15.88
N ASP A 151 -17.56 3.98 14.84
CA ASP A 151 -18.36 3.81 13.62
C ASP A 151 -18.78 5.14 12.98
N ARG A 152 -17.93 6.17 13.12
CA ARG A 152 -18.12 7.50 12.55
C ARG A 152 -16.89 7.93 11.78
N MET A 153 -17.10 8.47 10.58
CA MET A 153 -16.03 9.00 9.75
C MET A 153 -15.26 10.14 10.43
N SER A 154 -15.96 11.00 11.19
CA SER A 154 -15.37 12.14 11.92
C SER A 154 -14.27 11.72 12.89
N ALA A 155 -14.36 10.54 13.50
CA ALA A 155 -13.37 10.05 14.45
C ALA A 155 -11.99 9.80 13.79
N GLY A 156 -11.95 9.55 12.48
CA GLY A 156 -10.69 9.41 11.74
C GLY A 156 -9.96 10.72 11.49
N PHE A 157 -10.65 11.86 11.58
CA PHE A 157 -10.12 13.19 11.24
C PHE A 157 -9.83 14.08 12.46
N GLN A 158 -10.05 13.60 13.68
CA GLN A 158 -9.71 14.34 14.91
C GLN A 158 -8.19 14.34 15.14
N PHE A 159 -7.49 15.19 14.40
CA PHE A 159 -6.03 15.29 14.38
C PHE A 159 -5.42 15.43 15.78
N GLY A 160 -6.01 16.28 16.64
CA GLY A 160 -5.51 16.50 18.00
C GLY A 160 -5.43 15.22 18.83
N LYS A 161 -6.48 14.40 18.80
CA LYS A 161 -6.58 13.13 19.54
C LYS A 161 -5.62 12.08 18.97
N ILE A 162 -5.59 11.95 17.64
CA ILE A 162 -4.68 11.01 16.98
C ILE A 162 -3.22 11.36 17.28
N TRP A 163 -2.88 12.64 17.23
CA TRP A 163 -1.54 13.12 17.55
C TRP A 163 -1.17 12.92 19.02
N ALA A 164 -2.12 13.09 19.95
CA ALA A 164 -1.91 12.81 21.37
C ALA A 164 -1.58 11.31 21.60
N MET A 165 -2.30 10.41 20.95
CA MET A 165 -2.01 8.97 21.02
C MET A 165 -0.64 8.62 20.42
N ILE A 166 -0.30 9.19 19.25
CA ILE A 166 1.00 8.98 18.60
C ILE A 166 2.14 9.46 19.51
N ARG A 167 2.00 10.60 20.19
CA ARG A 167 3.02 11.11 21.11
C ARG A 167 3.18 10.24 22.36
N ARG A 168 2.07 9.69 22.87
CA ARG A 168 2.08 8.86 24.09
C ARG A 168 2.84 7.54 23.89
N ASP A 169 2.70 6.90 22.73
CA ASP A 169 3.48 5.71 22.36
C ASP A 169 4.07 5.82 20.93
N THR A 170 5.10 6.66 20.80
CA THR A 170 5.83 6.85 19.54
C THR A 170 6.58 5.59 19.11
N HIS A 171 7.16 4.85 20.06
CA HIS A 171 7.98 3.68 19.77
C HIS A 171 7.14 2.53 19.21
N GLY A 172 5.96 2.27 19.78
CA GLY A 172 5.05 1.23 19.29
C GLY A 172 4.56 1.50 17.86
N ILE A 173 4.09 2.72 17.60
CA ILE A 173 3.57 3.09 16.27
C ILE A 173 4.69 3.19 15.22
N MET A 174 5.87 3.71 15.58
CA MET A 174 7.03 3.74 14.67
C MET A 174 7.52 2.32 14.36
N GLY A 175 7.42 1.40 15.32
CA GLY A 175 7.67 -0.01 15.07
C GLY A 175 6.66 -0.64 14.10
N ILE A 176 5.40 -0.21 14.08
CA ILE A 176 4.42 -0.65 13.06
C ILE A 176 4.82 -0.08 11.70
N LEU A 177 5.13 1.21 11.61
CA LEU A 177 5.57 1.87 10.38
C LEU A 177 6.80 1.19 9.78
N GLY A 178 7.90 1.07 10.54
CA GLY A 178 9.17 0.55 10.02
C GLY A 178 9.04 -0.87 9.46
N ARG A 179 8.29 -1.75 10.14
CA ARG A 179 8.04 -3.11 9.66
C ARG A 179 7.07 -3.16 8.46
N THR A 180 6.14 -2.20 8.36
CA THR A 180 5.26 -2.07 7.20
C THR A 180 6.03 -1.61 5.97
N VAL A 181 6.86 -0.56 6.12
CA VAL A 181 7.73 -0.05 5.05
C VAL A 181 8.68 -1.16 4.57
N LEU A 182 9.30 -1.91 5.49
CA LEU A 182 10.15 -3.04 5.13
C LEU A 182 9.38 -4.11 4.33
N ALA A 183 8.17 -4.50 4.77
CA ALA A 183 7.37 -5.50 4.09
C ALA A 183 6.96 -5.06 2.68
N ILE A 184 6.53 -3.79 2.52
CA ILE A 184 6.17 -3.22 1.22
C ILE A 184 7.41 -3.11 0.33
N ALA A 185 8.55 -2.65 0.85
CA ALA A 185 9.79 -2.57 0.11
C ALA A 185 10.25 -3.95 -0.41
N LEU A 186 10.13 -5.00 0.41
CA LEU A 186 10.43 -6.38 -0.03
C LEU A 186 9.49 -6.85 -1.13
N ILE A 187 8.19 -6.54 -1.05
CA ILE A 187 7.23 -6.85 -2.12
C ILE A 187 7.62 -6.12 -3.40
N ILE A 188 7.94 -4.82 -3.33
CA ILE A 188 8.35 -4.02 -4.49
C ILE A 188 9.64 -4.60 -5.11
N VAL A 189 10.67 -4.87 -4.31
CA VAL A 189 11.94 -5.43 -4.80
C VAL A 189 11.72 -6.78 -5.46
N ALA A 190 10.97 -7.69 -4.83
CA ALA A 190 10.65 -8.99 -5.40
C ALA A 190 9.88 -8.84 -6.74
N SER A 191 8.92 -7.92 -6.78
CA SER A 191 8.14 -7.61 -8.00
C SER A 191 9.05 -7.09 -9.12
N CYS A 192 9.97 -6.16 -8.81
CA CYS A 192 10.93 -5.60 -9.75
C CYS A 192 11.86 -6.68 -10.30
N VAL A 193 12.38 -7.57 -9.44
CA VAL A 193 13.25 -8.68 -9.88
C VAL A 193 12.51 -9.59 -10.85
N VAL A 194 11.28 -9.99 -10.52
CA VAL A 194 10.48 -10.83 -11.42
C VAL A 194 10.16 -10.11 -12.72
N PHE A 195 9.84 -8.81 -12.67
CA PHE A 195 9.58 -8.00 -13.86
C PHE A 195 10.81 -7.91 -14.76
N LEU A 196 11.99 -7.67 -14.19
CA LEU A 196 13.25 -7.63 -14.93
C LEU A 196 13.59 -8.97 -15.57
N LEU A 197 13.34 -10.09 -14.86
CA LEU A 197 13.53 -11.43 -15.42
C LEU A 197 12.59 -11.70 -16.61
N VAL A 198 11.31 -11.35 -16.48
CA VAL A 198 10.32 -11.47 -17.57
C VAL A 198 10.72 -10.60 -18.76
N ALA A 199 11.14 -9.36 -18.51
CA ALA A 199 11.61 -8.45 -19.57
C ALA A 199 12.88 -8.96 -20.27
N LEU A 200 13.82 -9.53 -19.53
CA LEU A 200 15.03 -10.14 -20.09
C LEU A 200 14.70 -11.35 -20.96
N LEU A 201 13.82 -12.25 -20.50
CA LEU A 201 13.36 -13.40 -21.28
C LEU A 201 12.65 -12.96 -22.57
N ALA A 202 11.83 -11.91 -22.48
CA ALA A 202 11.19 -11.31 -23.65
C ALA A 202 12.21 -10.72 -24.64
N ALA A 203 13.24 -10.03 -24.14
CA ALA A 203 14.29 -9.47 -24.97
C ALA A 203 15.14 -10.57 -25.65
N LEU A 204 15.51 -11.63 -24.91
CA LEU A 204 16.25 -12.77 -25.45
C LEU A 204 15.45 -13.51 -26.53
N PHE A 205 14.16 -13.77 -26.26
CA PHE A 205 13.27 -14.37 -27.24
C PHE A 205 13.13 -13.48 -28.49
N GLY A 206 12.94 -12.17 -28.31
CA GLY A 206 12.92 -11.21 -29.41
C GLY A 206 14.21 -11.19 -30.23
N ALA A 207 15.38 -11.29 -29.58
CA ALA A 207 16.68 -11.35 -30.25
C ALA A 207 16.87 -12.64 -31.06
N ILE A 208 16.47 -13.79 -30.52
CA ILE A 208 16.49 -15.08 -31.23
C ILE A 208 15.57 -15.01 -32.45
N LEU A 209 14.37 -14.43 -32.30
CA LEU A 209 13.43 -14.26 -33.41
C LEU A 209 13.96 -13.33 -34.50
N PHE A 210 14.53 -12.18 -34.13
CA PHE A 210 15.08 -11.20 -35.08
C PHE A 210 16.33 -11.74 -35.80
N GLY A 211 17.23 -12.38 -35.06
CA GLY A 211 18.41 -13.07 -35.62
C GLY A 211 18.02 -14.23 -36.52
N GLY A 212 17.01 -15.02 -36.14
CA GLY A 212 16.44 -16.08 -36.96
C GLY A 212 15.79 -15.56 -38.26
N LEU A 213 15.10 -14.41 -38.21
CA LEU A 213 14.50 -13.77 -39.38
C LEU A 213 15.55 -13.33 -40.40
N SER A 214 16.69 -12.79 -39.94
CA SER A 214 17.79 -12.37 -40.83
C SER A 214 18.46 -13.54 -41.58
N GLY A 215 18.30 -14.78 -41.09
CA GLY A 215 18.76 -16.00 -41.77
C GLY A 215 17.69 -16.72 -42.62
N LEU A 216 16.42 -16.30 -42.53
CA LEU A 216 15.25 -16.96 -43.15
C LEU A 216 14.62 -16.17 -44.29
N SER A 217 15.31 -15.16 -44.84
CA SER A 217 14.89 -14.35 -46.00
C SER A 217 14.71 -15.13 -47.33
N HIS A 218 14.56 -16.46 -47.26
CA HIS A 218 14.50 -17.38 -48.39
C HIS A 218 13.33 -18.39 -48.37
N TYR A 219 12.39 -18.33 -47.40
CA TYR A 219 11.29 -19.32 -47.32
C TYR A 219 9.90 -18.67 -47.15
N ASP A 220 9.16 -18.57 -48.25
CA ASP A 220 7.84 -17.94 -48.39
C ASP A 220 6.65 -18.74 -47.83
N SER A 221 6.87 -19.86 -47.12
CA SER A 221 5.81 -20.81 -46.74
C SER A 221 5.57 -21.03 -45.23
N HIS A 222 6.33 -20.36 -44.34
CA HIS A 222 6.27 -20.58 -42.89
C HIS A 222 5.79 -19.39 -42.03
N GLY A 223 5.32 -18.30 -42.64
CA GLY A 223 4.95 -17.05 -41.94
C GLY A 223 3.85 -17.20 -40.86
N ILE A 224 2.87 -18.10 -41.08
CA ILE A 224 1.76 -18.30 -40.13
C ILE A 224 2.24 -19.00 -38.85
N GLY A 225 3.06 -20.06 -38.97
CA GLY A 225 3.59 -20.79 -37.81
C GLY A 225 4.48 -19.91 -36.94
N PHE A 226 5.26 -19.04 -37.57
CA PHE A 226 6.07 -18.04 -36.88
C PHE A 226 5.22 -17.01 -36.12
N MET A 227 4.18 -16.46 -36.77
CA MET A 227 3.28 -15.51 -36.13
C MET A 227 2.54 -16.13 -34.93
N LEU A 228 2.10 -17.39 -35.04
CA LEU A 228 1.47 -18.12 -33.93
C LEU A 228 2.42 -18.30 -32.73
N LEU A 229 3.71 -18.56 -32.98
CA LEU A 229 4.71 -18.71 -31.93
C LEU A 229 4.98 -17.39 -31.19
N VAL A 230 5.05 -16.26 -31.91
CA VAL A 230 5.17 -14.92 -31.30
C VAL A 230 3.94 -14.61 -30.44
N MET A 231 2.74 -14.86 -30.97
CA MET A 231 1.49 -14.63 -30.24
C MET A 231 1.39 -15.51 -28.99
N ALA A 232 1.80 -16.78 -29.07
CA ALA A 232 1.85 -17.69 -27.94
C ALA A 232 2.82 -17.18 -26.85
N PHE A 233 4.02 -16.72 -27.24
CA PHE A 233 4.99 -16.17 -26.30
C PHE A 233 4.48 -14.90 -25.61
N VAL A 234 3.94 -13.95 -26.36
CA VAL A 234 3.33 -12.74 -25.80
C VAL A 234 2.20 -13.10 -24.85
N GLY A 235 1.34 -14.05 -25.22
CA GLY A 235 0.27 -14.57 -24.36
C GLY A 235 0.79 -15.13 -23.04
N ILE A 236 1.83 -15.96 -23.07
CA ILE A 236 2.46 -16.53 -21.87
C ILE A 236 3.06 -15.43 -20.98
N MET A 237 3.72 -14.41 -21.58
CA MET A 237 4.29 -13.29 -20.83
C MET A 237 3.20 -12.45 -20.16
N LEU A 238 2.09 -12.18 -20.83
CA LEU A 238 0.95 -11.47 -20.25
C LEU A 238 0.34 -12.26 -19.09
N LEU A 239 0.20 -13.58 -19.23
CA LEU A 239 -0.28 -14.45 -18.15
C LEU A 239 0.68 -14.47 -16.95
N ALA A 240 1.99 -14.53 -17.19
CA ALA A 240 2.99 -14.46 -16.14
C ALA A 240 2.94 -13.12 -15.40
N PHE A 241 2.83 -12.01 -16.14
CA PHE A 241 2.69 -10.67 -15.55
C PHE A 241 1.42 -10.55 -14.70
N ALA A 242 0.28 -11.02 -15.21
CA ALA A 242 -0.98 -11.04 -14.47
C ALA A 242 -0.87 -11.89 -13.19
N ALA A 243 -0.25 -13.07 -13.27
CA ALA A 243 -0.03 -13.94 -12.11
C ALA A 243 0.82 -13.25 -11.03
N VAL A 244 1.91 -12.59 -11.42
CA VAL A 244 2.75 -11.81 -10.50
C VAL A 244 1.96 -10.66 -9.88
N GLY A 245 1.18 -9.92 -10.68
CA GLY A 245 0.32 -8.86 -10.18
C GLY A 245 -0.66 -9.34 -9.12
N VAL A 246 -1.31 -10.48 -9.33
CA VAL A 246 -2.23 -11.12 -8.36
C VAL A 246 -1.49 -11.52 -7.09
N LEU A 247 -0.29 -12.11 -7.20
CA LEU A 247 0.52 -12.49 -6.03
C LEU A 247 0.96 -11.27 -5.22
N CYS A 248 1.36 -10.18 -5.89
CA CYS A 248 1.72 -8.93 -5.24
C CYS A 248 0.52 -8.28 -4.55
N ALA A 249 -0.65 -8.28 -5.19
CA ALA A 249 -1.89 -7.79 -4.58
C ALA A 249 -2.29 -8.63 -3.35
N ALA A 250 -2.12 -9.95 -3.42
CA ALA A 250 -2.37 -10.85 -2.28
C ALA A 250 -1.38 -10.60 -1.13
N ALA A 251 -0.10 -10.41 -1.43
CA ALA A 251 0.92 -10.06 -0.45
C ALA A 251 0.63 -8.72 0.23
N SER A 252 0.29 -7.69 -0.55
CA SER A 252 -0.11 -6.36 -0.04
C SER A 252 -1.36 -6.42 0.83
N SER A 253 -2.36 -7.22 0.44
CA SER A 253 -3.58 -7.44 1.24
C SER A 253 -3.27 -8.14 2.56
N CYS A 254 -2.32 -9.07 2.55
CA CYS A 254 -1.84 -9.71 3.77
C CYS A 254 -1.15 -8.72 4.70
N VAL A 255 -0.29 -7.84 4.16
CA VAL A 255 0.33 -6.76 4.94
C VAL A 255 -0.75 -5.84 5.53
N ALA A 256 -1.77 -5.47 4.76
CA ALA A 256 -2.88 -4.64 5.25
C ALA A 256 -3.62 -5.28 6.44
N LEU A 257 -3.89 -6.60 6.39
CA LEU A 257 -4.48 -7.34 7.52
C LEU A 257 -3.59 -7.29 8.77
N VAL A 258 -2.28 -7.51 8.61
CA VAL A 258 -1.32 -7.47 9.72
C VAL A 258 -1.22 -6.06 10.30
N VAL A 259 -1.23 -5.03 9.46
CA VAL A 259 -1.20 -3.62 9.89
C VAL A 259 -2.47 -3.27 10.66
N ALA A 260 -3.65 -3.60 10.14
CA ALA A 260 -4.91 -3.34 10.83
C ALA A 260 -4.92 -4.01 12.21
N ARG A 261 -4.51 -5.29 12.29
CA ARG A 261 -4.43 -6.01 13.56
C ARG A 261 -3.39 -5.43 14.52
N ALA A 262 -2.22 -5.06 14.01
CA ALA A 262 -1.19 -4.42 14.81
C ALA A 262 -1.65 -3.06 15.35
N ALA A 263 -2.39 -2.29 14.55
CA ALA A 263 -3.00 -1.03 14.96
C ALA A 263 -4.06 -1.25 16.05
N GLY A 264 -4.92 -2.27 15.92
CA GLY A 264 -5.88 -2.63 16.97
C GLY A 264 -5.19 -3.02 18.28
N LEU A 265 -4.14 -3.84 18.23
CA LEU A 265 -3.32 -4.21 19.40
C LEU A 265 -2.57 -3.02 20.02
N TRP A 266 -2.22 -2.02 19.21
CA TRP A 266 -1.61 -0.78 19.68
C TRP A 266 -2.65 0.09 20.38
N VAL A 267 -3.83 0.27 19.78
CA VAL A 267 -4.94 1.03 20.37
C VAL A 267 -5.45 0.39 21.67
N TYR A 268 -5.44 -0.95 21.77
CA TYR A 268 -5.78 -1.67 23.02
C TYR A 268 -5.00 -1.18 24.25
N GLN A 269 -3.76 -0.71 24.08
CA GLN A 269 -2.91 -0.23 25.18
C GLN A 269 -3.40 1.09 25.81
N PHE A 270 -4.31 1.79 25.13
CA PHE A 270 -4.87 3.07 25.58
C PHE A 270 -6.15 2.92 26.41
N ASP A 271 -6.39 1.73 26.96
CA ASP A 271 -7.56 1.40 27.78
C ASP A 271 -8.89 1.78 27.09
N VAL A 272 -9.13 1.18 25.93
CA VAL A 272 -10.32 1.45 25.10
C VAL A 272 -11.63 1.28 25.89
N ALA A 273 -11.63 0.44 26.91
CA ALA A 273 -12.79 0.21 27.78
C ALA A 273 -13.23 1.45 28.56
N SER A 274 -12.32 2.38 28.86
CA SER A 274 -12.63 3.62 29.56
C SER A 274 -12.86 4.82 28.62
N TRP A 275 -12.78 4.61 27.30
CA TRP A 275 -13.07 5.66 26.33
C TRP A 275 -14.55 6.04 26.37
N ARG A 276 -14.81 7.35 26.33
CA ARG A 276 -16.17 7.90 26.33
C ARG A 276 -16.59 8.32 24.92
N GLY A 277 -17.30 9.43 24.76
CA GLY A 277 -17.63 9.98 23.45
C GLY A 277 -16.37 10.29 22.63
N GLN A 278 -16.50 10.33 21.30
CA GLN A 278 -15.36 10.58 20.41
C GLN A 278 -14.63 11.91 20.69
N ASP A 279 -15.35 12.88 21.26
CA ASP A 279 -14.88 14.25 21.54
C ASP A 279 -14.36 14.40 22.97
N ASP A 280 -14.57 13.40 23.83
CA ASP A 280 -14.15 13.42 25.22
C ASP A 280 -12.61 13.28 25.35
N PRO A 281 -12.02 13.76 26.46
CA PRO A 281 -10.62 13.49 26.76
C PRO A 281 -10.32 11.99 26.81
N LEU A 282 -9.17 11.61 26.26
CA LEU A 282 -8.70 10.23 26.38
C LEU A 282 -8.23 9.98 27.82
N PRO A 283 -8.27 8.75 28.34
CA PRO A 283 -7.97 8.45 29.74
C PRO A 283 -6.62 9.02 30.22
N PHE A 284 -5.57 8.87 29.39
CA PHE A 284 -4.22 9.38 29.65
C PHE A 284 -4.09 10.90 29.53
N GLU A 285 -5.06 11.60 28.94
CA GLU A 285 -5.10 13.07 28.91
C GLU A 285 -5.62 13.63 30.25
N THR A 286 -6.42 12.86 30.99
CA THR A 286 -6.98 13.24 32.29
C THR A 286 -6.20 12.69 33.48
N ASP A 287 -5.58 11.51 33.35
CA ASP A 287 -4.76 10.91 34.40
C ASP A 287 -3.39 10.49 33.84
N PRO A 288 -2.29 11.18 34.20
CA PRO A 288 -0.95 10.83 33.73
C PRO A 288 -0.40 9.51 34.28
N ARG A 289 -1.12 8.83 35.18
CA ARG A 289 -0.76 7.49 35.69
C ARG A 289 -1.22 6.35 34.78
N VAL A 290 -2.04 6.65 33.76
CA VAL A 290 -2.57 5.69 32.76
C VAL A 290 -1.81 5.80 31.43
#